data_AF-A0A1B1YSL5-F1
#
_entry.id   AF-A0A1B1YSL5-F1
#
_cell.length_a   1.000
_cell.length_b   1.000
_cell.length_c   1.000
_cell.angle_alpha   90.00
_cell.angle_beta   90.00
_cell.angle_gamma   90.00
#
_symmetry.space_group_name_H-M   'P 1'
#
loop_
_entity.id
_entity.type
_entity.pdbx_description
1 polymer ?
#
loop_
_entity_poly.entity_id
_entity_poly.type
_entity_poly.pdbx_seq_one_letter_code
_entity_poly.pdbx_strand_id
1 'polypeptide(L)'
;MAILATGGAGFSGSNFVLDWLAQLDEPLVNLGERTCAGKRETLASQQGDACHVFVQRGRGARGLPEPAKAAFRLRVSTDEVYGSSHKTQITPATDRPAHGQRHTIDAREIERELSRRPAETFEAGTRKTVQWHLGHRERAQRVQGGANRERVSQHYGEEVAA
;
A
#
# COMPACT_ATOMS: atom_id res chain seq x y z
N MET A 1 -4.48 2.77 24.25
CA MET A 1 -3.93 3.87 23.41
C MET A 1 -4.12 3.46 21.96
N ALA A 2 -4.60 4.33 21.06
CA ALA A 2 -5.11 3.90 19.75
C ALA A 2 -4.20 4.29 18.56
N ILE A 3 -4.20 3.49 17.48
CA ILE A 3 -3.51 3.79 16.21
C ILE A 3 -4.49 4.12 15.08
N LEU A 4 -4.06 4.93 14.10
CA LEU A 4 -4.84 5.25 12.90
C LEU A 4 -4.29 4.48 11.68
N ALA A 5 -5.11 3.64 11.06
CA ALA A 5 -4.81 2.99 9.79
C ALA A 5 -5.63 3.60 8.65
N THR A 6 -4.98 4.07 7.58
CA THR A 6 -5.68 4.54 6.38
C THR A 6 -5.66 3.48 5.29
N GLY A 7 -6.81 3.22 4.65
CA GLY A 7 -6.91 2.19 3.62
C GLY A 7 -6.92 0.75 4.17
N GLY A 8 -7.20 0.56 5.46
CA GLY A 8 -7.24 -0.74 6.12
C GLY A 8 -8.35 -1.68 5.62
N ALA A 9 -9.24 -1.23 4.73
CA ALA A 9 -10.21 -2.09 4.07
C ALA A 9 -9.68 -2.75 2.78
N GLY A 10 -8.58 -2.25 2.21
CA GLY A 10 -7.94 -2.81 1.01
C GLY A 10 -7.14 -4.08 1.32
N PHE A 11 -6.74 -4.85 0.31
CA PHE A 11 -6.13 -6.18 0.47
C PHE A 11 -4.95 -6.23 1.48
N SER A 12 -3.94 -5.37 1.32
CA SER A 12 -2.80 -5.33 2.25
C SER A 12 -3.17 -4.68 3.59
N GLY A 13 -4.08 -3.70 3.56
CA GLY A 13 -4.54 -2.99 4.75
C GLY A 13 -5.40 -3.87 5.67
N SER A 14 -6.21 -4.77 5.12
CA SER A 14 -7.07 -5.65 5.90
C SER A 14 -6.26 -6.70 6.65
N ASN A 15 -5.20 -7.23 6.05
CA ASN A 15 -4.28 -8.13 6.75
C ASN A 15 -3.57 -7.41 7.90
N PHE A 16 -3.09 -6.19 7.68
CA PHE A 16 -2.53 -5.37 8.77
C PHE A 16 -3.52 -5.16 9.92
N VAL A 17 -4.78 -4.84 9.62
CA VAL A 17 -5.82 -4.66 10.66
C VAL A 17 -6.06 -5.95 11.43
N LEU A 18 -6.16 -7.09 10.74
CA LEU A 18 -6.37 -8.39 11.37
C LEU A 18 -5.18 -8.81 12.24
N ASP A 19 -3.96 -8.67 11.73
CA ASP A 19 -2.74 -9.00 12.46
C ASP A 19 -2.53 -8.08 13.66
N TRP A 20 -2.85 -6.80 13.53
CA TRP A 20 -2.78 -5.83 14.63
C TRP A 20 -3.72 -6.22 15.77
N LEU A 21 -4.99 -6.48 15.47
CA LEU A 21 -5.99 -6.87 16.47
C LEU A 21 -5.68 -8.23 17.11
N ALA A 22 -5.00 -9.13 16.39
CA ALA A 22 -4.62 -10.43 16.90
C ALA A 22 -3.40 -10.39 17.83
N GLN A 23 -2.47 -9.46 17.61
CA GLN A 23 -1.16 -9.45 18.28
C GLN A 23 -1.03 -8.36 19.34
N LEU A 24 -1.80 -7.27 19.21
CA LEU A 24 -1.65 -6.07 20.03
C LEU A 24 -3.00 -5.65 20.60
N ASP A 25 -3.06 -5.50 21.93
CA ASP A 25 -4.26 -5.05 22.65
C ASP A 25 -4.40 -3.51 22.62
N GLU A 26 -4.02 -2.90 21.50
CA GLU A 26 -4.10 -1.46 21.26
C GLU A 26 -5.21 -1.17 20.25
N PRO A 27 -6.21 -0.31 20.60
CA PRO A 27 -7.29 0.01 19.68
C PRO A 27 -6.82 0.56 18.32
N LEU A 28 -7.48 0.16 17.24
CA LEU A 28 -7.21 0.58 15.87
C LEU A 28 -8.42 1.33 15.30
N VAL A 29 -8.18 2.55 14.83
CA VAL A 29 -9.14 3.32 14.04
C VAL A 29 -8.79 3.15 12.57
N ASN A 30 -9.70 2.55 11.80
CA ASN A 30 -9.53 2.34 10.37
C ASN A 30 -10.30 3.43 9.59
N LEU A 31 -9.58 4.36 8.97
CA LEU A 31 -10.14 5.42 8.15
C LEU A 31 -10.12 5.01 6.67
N GLY A 32 -11.29 4.72 6.12
CA GLY A 32 -11.46 4.25 4.75
C GLY A 32 -12.35 5.14 3.91
N GLU A 33 -11.97 5.37 2.65
CA GLU A 33 -12.85 5.96 1.64
C GLU A 33 -13.59 4.82 0.92
N ARG A 34 -14.90 4.96 0.65
CA ARG A 34 -15.73 3.95 -0.07
C ARG A 34 -15.24 3.59 -1.48
N THR A 35 -14.19 4.24 -1.94
CA THR A 35 -13.68 4.22 -3.31
C THR A 35 -12.35 3.47 -3.41
N CYS A 36 -11.64 3.26 -2.30
CA CYS A 36 -10.52 2.35 -2.31
C CYS A 36 -11.06 0.93 -2.43
N ALA A 37 -10.38 0.08 -3.21
CA ALA A 37 -10.76 -1.27 -3.61
C ALA A 37 -10.94 -2.30 -2.46
N GLY A 38 -11.27 -1.83 -1.26
CA GLY A 38 -11.53 -2.60 -0.06
C GLY A 38 -12.99 -3.00 0.09
N LYS A 39 -13.21 -4.30 0.28
CA LYS A 39 -14.50 -4.86 0.64
C LYS A 39 -14.63 -4.83 2.16
N ARG A 40 -15.62 -4.09 2.68
CA ARG A 40 -15.89 -4.00 4.12
C ARG A 40 -16.19 -5.37 4.73
N GLU A 41 -16.69 -6.28 3.89
CA GLU A 41 -16.92 -7.69 4.18
C GLU A 41 -15.65 -8.43 4.65
N THR A 42 -14.46 -7.98 4.23
CA THR A 42 -13.17 -8.55 4.64
C THR A 42 -12.89 -8.34 6.13
N LEU A 43 -13.50 -7.31 6.72
CA LEU A 43 -13.41 -6.99 8.15
C LEU A 43 -14.72 -7.29 8.90
N ALA A 44 -15.66 -8.02 8.29
CA ALA A 44 -16.96 -8.30 8.91
C ALA A 44 -16.84 -9.08 10.22
N SER A 45 -15.83 -9.95 10.34
CA SER A 45 -15.54 -10.67 11.59
C SER A 45 -15.09 -9.77 12.74
N GLN A 46 -14.63 -8.55 12.44
CA GLN A 46 -14.19 -7.54 13.40
C GLN A 46 -15.25 -6.44 13.60
N GLN A 47 -16.47 -6.66 13.12
CA GLN A 47 -17.57 -5.72 13.25
C GLN A 47 -18.15 -5.81 14.67
N GLY A 48 -17.89 -4.78 15.48
CA GLY A 48 -18.32 -4.73 16.88
C GLY A 48 -17.20 -5.03 17.90
N ASP A 49 -15.99 -5.31 17.44
CA ASP A 49 -14.81 -5.35 18.30
C ASP A 49 -14.56 -3.96 18.89
N ALA A 50 -14.48 -3.87 20.22
CA ALA A 50 -14.22 -2.62 20.94
C ALA A 50 -12.85 -2.00 20.59
N CYS A 51 -11.91 -2.83 20.14
CA CYS A 51 -10.59 -2.43 19.68
C CYS A 51 -10.56 -2.06 18.19
N HIS A 52 -11.66 -2.17 17.44
CA HIS A 52 -11.69 -1.82 16.01
C HIS A 52 -12.80 -0.81 15.68
N VAL A 53 -12.40 0.43 15.41
CA VAL A 53 -13.32 1.51 15.03
C VAL A 53 -13.16 1.85 13.56
N PHE A 54 -14.13 1.50 12.74
CA PHE A 54 -14.14 1.88 11.32
C PHE A 54 -14.82 3.24 11.10
N VAL A 55 -14.08 4.21 10.55
CA VAL A 55 -14.61 5.53 10.19
C VAL A 55 -14.66 5.66 8.67
N GLN A 56 -15.87 5.81 8.14
CA GLN A 56 -16.06 5.99 6.71
C GLN A 56 -15.85 7.46 6.33
N ARG A 57 -15.07 7.69 5.27
CA ARG A 57 -14.83 9.01 4.69
C ARG A 57 -15.45 9.12 3.29
N GLY A 58 -15.96 10.32 2.97
CA GLY A 58 -16.39 10.68 1.62
C GLY A 58 -15.22 11.01 0.71
N ARG A 59 -15.39 10.80 -0.61
CA ARG A 59 -14.40 11.15 -1.63
C ARG A 59 -14.04 12.63 -1.56
N GLY A 60 -12.74 12.92 -1.53
CA GLY A 60 -12.24 14.30 -1.52
C GLY A 60 -12.56 15.09 -0.23
N ALA A 61 -13.03 14.43 0.83
CA ALA A 61 -13.25 15.10 2.11
C ALA A 61 -11.94 15.75 2.59
N ARG A 62 -12.06 16.88 3.29
CA ARG A 62 -10.94 17.59 3.91
C ARG A 62 -10.99 17.43 5.43
N GLY A 63 -9.83 17.37 6.07
CA GLY A 63 -9.70 17.14 7.51
C GLY A 63 -9.90 15.68 7.94
N LEU A 64 -9.36 15.34 9.10
CA LEU A 64 -9.57 14.06 9.77
C LEU A 64 -10.81 14.14 10.68
N PRO A 65 -11.68 13.13 10.72
CA PRO A 65 -12.77 13.07 11.69
C PRO A 65 -12.23 12.90 13.12
N GLU A 66 -12.99 13.32 14.14
CA GLU A 66 -12.52 13.32 15.54
C GLU A 66 -11.97 11.98 16.04
N PRO A 67 -12.60 10.81 15.78
CA PRO A 67 -12.03 9.54 16.20
C PRO A 67 -10.66 9.26 15.56
N ALA A 68 -10.45 9.72 14.32
CA ALA A 68 -9.17 9.59 13.63
C ALA A 68 -8.12 10.59 14.15
N LYS A 69 -8.51 11.81 14.51
CA LYS A 69 -7.61 12.79 15.15
C LYS A 69 -7.16 12.32 16.53
N ALA A 70 -8.07 11.76 17.32
CA ALA A 70 -7.78 11.23 18.65
C ALA A 70 -6.84 10.00 18.59
N ALA A 71 -6.99 9.16 17.56
CA ALA A 71 -6.15 8.00 17.31
C ALA A 71 -4.86 8.29 16.52
N PHE A 72 -4.72 9.49 15.94
CA PHE A 72 -3.52 9.83 15.19
C PHE A 72 -2.33 10.01 16.15
N ARG A 73 -1.47 9.00 16.17
CA ARG A 73 -0.14 9.03 16.79
C ARG A 73 0.85 8.52 15.75
N LEU A 74 1.67 9.43 15.26
CA LEU A 74 2.70 9.15 14.27
C LEU A 74 3.83 8.37 14.99
N ARG A 75 3.94 7.06 14.74
CA ARG A 75 5.01 6.21 15.33
C ARG A 75 6.32 6.26 14.53
N VAL A 76 6.24 6.52 13.22
CA VAL A 76 7.34 6.93 12.34
C VAL A 76 6.74 7.79 11.24
N SER A 77 7.23 9.02 11.11
CA SER A 77 6.91 9.84 9.94
C SER A 77 7.94 9.60 8.84
N THR A 78 7.51 9.43 7.60
CA THR A 78 8.40 9.64 6.45
C THR A 78 9.01 11.04 6.48
N ASP A 79 8.33 12.01 7.10
CA ASP A 79 8.83 13.37 7.26
C ASP A 79 9.99 13.44 8.27
N GLU A 80 10.02 12.54 9.26
CA GLU A 80 11.14 12.38 10.21
C GLU A 80 12.30 11.61 9.58
N VAL A 81 12.00 10.63 8.70
CA VAL A 81 13.02 9.83 8.00
C VAL A 81 13.71 10.62 6.89
N TYR A 82 12.96 11.47 6.18
CA TYR A 82 13.44 12.18 4.98
C TYR A 82 13.50 13.71 5.14
N GLY A 83 13.22 14.24 6.35
CA GLY A 83 13.34 15.67 6.67
C GLY A 83 12.40 16.61 5.92
N SER A 84 11.40 16.08 5.21
CA SER A 84 10.47 16.83 4.37
C SER A 84 9.12 16.14 4.30
N SER A 85 8.04 16.91 4.12
CA SER A 85 6.71 16.33 4.03
C SER A 85 6.64 15.26 2.93
N HIS A 86 6.08 14.08 3.19
CA HIS A 86 5.88 13.06 2.15
C HIS A 86 5.18 13.60 0.90
N LYS A 87 4.34 14.64 1.06
CA LYS A 87 3.69 15.33 -0.05
C LYS A 87 4.66 15.97 -1.03
N THR A 88 5.82 16.44 -0.56
CA THR A 88 6.87 17.01 -1.41
C THR A 88 7.71 15.94 -2.10
N GLN A 89 7.54 14.66 -1.74
CA GLN A 89 8.20 13.51 -2.38
C GLN A 89 7.33 12.87 -3.46
N ILE A 90 6.10 13.36 -3.66
CA ILE A 90 5.17 12.85 -4.66
C ILE A 90 5.25 13.75 -5.89
N THR A 91 5.69 13.19 -7.01
CA THR A 91 5.60 13.84 -8.33
C THR A 91 4.35 13.32 -9.04
N PRO A 92 3.28 14.12 -9.20
CA PRO A 92 2.11 13.71 -9.97
C PRO A 92 2.49 13.51 -11.44
N ALA A 93 1.99 12.44 -12.04
CA ALA A 93 2.16 12.17 -13.47
C ALA A 93 0.79 12.02 -14.13
N THR A 94 0.74 12.27 -15.44
CA THR A 94 -0.47 12.02 -16.24
C THR A 94 -0.83 10.54 -16.16
N ASP A 95 -2.12 10.25 -15.92
CA ASP A 95 -2.59 8.88 -15.82
C ASP A 95 -2.49 8.15 -17.16
N ARG A 96 -2.35 6.83 -17.12
CA ARG A 96 -2.25 6.00 -18.32
C ARG A 96 -3.61 5.96 -19.03
N PRO A 97 -3.68 6.15 -20.36
CA PRO A 97 -4.89 5.92 -21.12
C PRO A 97 -5.43 4.51 -20.87
N ALA A 98 -6.73 4.41 -20.52
CA ALA A 98 -7.40 3.16 -20.15
C ALA A 98 -6.78 2.42 -18.93
N HIS A 99 -6.39 3.15 -17.88
CA HIS A 99 -5.87 2.55 -16.65
C HIS A 99 -6.89 1.60 -16.00
N GLY A 100 -6.58 0.29 -16.05
CA GLY A 100 -7.31 -0.74 -15.35
C GLY A 100 -7.27 -0.52 -13.84
N GLN A 101 -8.44 -0.29 -13.23
CA GLN A 101 -8.53 0.11 -11.82
C GLN A 101 -8.27 -1.04 -10.84
N ARG A 102 -8.51 -2.30 -11.26
CA ARG A 102 -8.36 -3.48 -10.40
C ARG A 102 -8.11 -4.73 -11.22
N HIS A 103 -7.10 -5.50 -10.82
CA HIS A 103 -6.85 -6.85 -11.33
C HIS A 103 -6.93 -7.84 -10.18
N THR A 104 -7.64 -8.94 -10.39
CA THR A 104 -7.67 -10.08 -9.47
C THR A 104 -7.60 -11.38 -10.25
N ILE A 105 -6.83 -12.31 -9.72
CA ILE A 105 -6.67 -13.66 -10.26
C ILE A 105 -7.16 -14.64 -9.19
N ASP A 106 -7.98 -15.61 -9.61
CA ASP A 106 -8.37 -16.74 -8.78
C ASP A 106 -7.42 -17.90 -9.06
N ALA A 107 -6.60 -18.27 -8.07
CA ALA A 107 -5.59 -19.31 -8.20
C ALA A 107 -6.11 -20.71 -7.77
N ARG A 108 -7.38 -20.87 -7.40
CA ARG A 108 -7.87 -22.14 -6.82
C ARG A 108 -7.75 -23.33 -7.77
N GLU A 109 -7.80 -23.11 -9.08
CA GLU A 109 -7.63 -24.16 -10.08
C GLU A 109 -6.20 -24.73 -10.06
N ILE A 110 -5.17 -23.87 -10.08
CA ILE A 110 -3.78 -24.34 -10.05
C ILE A 110 -3.43 -25.02 -8.72
N GLU A 111 -4.04 -24.58 -7.63
CA GLU A 111 -3.90 -25.22 -6.32
C GLU A 111 -4.49 -26.62 -6.32
N ARG A 112 -5.69 -26.80 -6.89
CA ARG A 112 -6.38 -28.10 -6.92
C ARG A 112 -5.72 -29.08 -7.87
N GLU A 113 -5.45 -28.65 -9.10
CA GLU A 113 -4.99 -29.54 -10.17
C GLU A 113 -3.48 -29.84 -10.06
N LEU A 114 -2.68 -28.86 -9.62
CA LEU A 114 -1.22 -28.97 -9.62
C LEU A 114 -0.60 -28.95 -8.22
N SER A 115 -1.41 -28.82 -7.16
CA SER A 115 -0.91 -28.65 -5.77
C SER A 115 0.10 -27.51 -5.65
N ARG A 116 -0.02 -26.48 -6.50
CA ARG A 116 0.90 -25.33 -6.53
C ARG A 116 0.35 -24.20 -5.69
N ARG A 117 1.14 -23.75 -4.71
CA ARG A 117 0.87 -22.55 -3.91
C ARG A 117 2.05 -21.59 -3.98
N PRO A 118 1.82 -20.27 -3.86
CA PRO A 118 2.91 -19.31 -3.71
C PRO A 118 3.76 -19.65 -2.49
N ALA A 119 5.09 -19.71 -2.68
CA ALA A 119 6.03 -19.91 -1.57
C ALA A 119 6.35 -18.61 -0.82
N GLU A 120 5.99 -17.47 -1.40
CA GLU A 120 6.33 -16.14 -0.88
C GLU A 120 5.04 -15.36 -0.60
N THR A 121 5.04 -14.62 0.51
CA THR A 121 4.06 -13.56 0.75
C THR A 121 4.48 -12.28 0.05
N PHE A 122 3.55 -11.34 -0.13
CA PHE A 122 3.87 -10.04 -0.73
C PHE A 122 4.94 -9.28 0.07
N GLU A 123 4.87 -9.32 1.40
CA GLU A 123 5.84 -8.65 2.27
C GLU A 123 7.24 -9.25 2.12
N ALA A 124 7.35 -10.58 2.23
CA ALA A 124 8.62 -11.27 2.11
C ALA A 124 9.24 -11.08 0.72
N GLY A 125 8.42 -11.21 -0.33
CA GLY A 125 8.85 -11.00 -1.71
C GLY A 125 9.33 -9.57 -1.98
N THR A 126 8.60 -8.56 -1.48
CA THR A 126 8.99 -7.15 -1.65
C THR A 126 10.32 -6.85 -0.95
N ARG A 127 10.50 -7.33 0.29
CA ARG A 127 11.76 -7.19 1.03
C ARG A 127 12.94 -7.81 0.28
N LYS A 128 12.79 -9.06 -0.18
CA LYS A 128 13.80 -9.77 -0.97
C LYS A 128 14.12 -9.03 -2.27
N THR A 129 13.11 -8.48 -2.94
CA THR A 129 13.28 -7.72 -4.20
C THR A 129 14.10 -6.45 -4.01
N VAL A 130 13.82 -5.68 -2.94
CA VAL A 130 14.59 -4.47 -2.61
C VAL A 130 16.03 -4.84 -2.27
N GLN A 131 16.23 -5.85 -1.42
CA GLN A 131 17.56 -6.34 -1.06
C GLN A 131 18.36 -6.80 -2.29
N TRP A 132 17.70 -7.51 -3.21
CA TRP A 132 18.33 -7.96 -4.45
C TRP A 132 18.79 -6.77 -5.30
N HIS A 133 17.97 -5.73 -5.47
CA HIS A 133 18.39 -4.53 -6.23
C HIS A 133 19.56 -3.80 -5.57
N LEU A 134 19.55 -3.68 -4.24
CA LEU A 134 20.65 -3.07 -3.50
C LEU A 134 21.96 -3.87 -3.64
N GLY A 135 21.87 -5.20 -3.69
CA GLY A 135 23.02 -6.07 -3.91
C GLY A 135 23.51 -6.16 -5.36
N HIS A 136 22.73 -5.70 -6.34
CA HIS A 136 23.03 -5.83 -7.78
C HIS A 136 23.00 -4.49 -8.52
N ARG A 137 23.55 -3.43 -7.91
CA ARG A 137 23.54 -2.07 -8.46
C ARG A 137 24.17 -1.95 -9.85
N GLU A 138 25.28 -2.64 -10.10
CA GLU A 138 25.94 -2.64 -11.41
C GLU A 138 25.03 -3.18 -12.52
N ARG A 139 24.22 -4.19 -12.20
CA ARG A 139 23.24 -4.75 -13.13
C ARG A 139 22.15 -3.74 -13.45
N ALA A 140 21.64 -3.04 -12.44
CA ALA A 140 20.64 -1.99 -12.63
C ALA A 140 21.18 -0.88 -13.56
N GLN A 141 22.39 -0.39 -13.31
CA GLN A 141 23.05 0.63 -14.13
C GLN A 141 23.22 0.19 -15.59
N ARG A 142 23.64 -1.06 -15.82
CA ARG A 142 23.80 -1.61 -17.17
C ARG A 142 22.50 -1.64 -17.96
N VAL A 143 21.39 -1.98 -17.31
CA VAL A 143 20.06 -2.09 -17.94
C VAL A 143 19.42 -0.72 -18.19
N GLN A 144 19.83 0.31 -17.44
CA GLN A 144 19.30 1.68 -17.58
C GLN A 144 19.90 2.46 -18.76
N GLY A 145 20.92 1.93 -19.45
CA GLY A 145 21.55 2.61 -20.60
C GLY A 145 20.79 2.50 -21.94
N GLY A 146 21.29 3.24 -22.93
CA GLY A 146 20.89 3.14 -24.34
C GLY A 146 19.38 3.25 -24.59
N ALA A 147 18.82 2.28 -25.30
CA ALA A 147 17.41 2.22 -25.69
C ALA A 147 16.43 2.29 -24.50
N ASN A 148 16.83 1.88 -23.29
CA ASN A 148 15.95 2.00 -22.12
C ASN A 148 15.83 3.45 -21.66
N ARG A 149 16.94 4.20 -21.65
CA ARG A 149 16.94 5.63 -21.34
C ARG A 149 16.11 6.41 -22.35
N GLU A 150 16.26 6.12 -23.65
CA GLU A 150 15.46 6.73 -24.71
C GLU A 150 13.96 6.48 -24.52
N ARG A 151 13.59 5.23 -24.23
CA ARG A 151 12.20 4.85 -23.96
C ARG A 151 11.62 5.55 -22.73
N VAL A 152 12.40 5.65 -21.64
CA VAL A 152 11.98 6.38 -20.43
C VAL A 152 11.76 7.86 -20.75
N SER A 153 12.69 8.49 -21.49
CA SER A 153 12.54 9.88 -21.92
C SER A 153 11.27 10.10 -22.75
N GLN A 154 10.98 9.21 -23.71
CA GLN A 154 9.79 9.29 -24.55
C GLN A 154 8.48 9.27 -23.73
N HIS A 155 8.43 8.53 -22.63
CA HIS A 155 7.20 8.33 -21.85
C HIS A 155 7.07 9.27 -20.65
N TYR A 156 8.19 9.72 -20.09
CA TYR A 156 8.23 10.46 -18.82
C TYR A 156 9.00 11.79 -18.88
N GLY A 157 9.61 12.13 -20.03
CA GLY A 157 10.43 13.33 -20.22
C GLY A 157 11.91 13.13 -19.86
N GLU A 158 12.76 14.02 -20.37
CA GLU A 158 14.23 13.93 -20.20
C GLU A 158 14.68 14.07 -18.75
N GLU A 159 13.96 14.83 -17.93
CA GLU A 159 14.27 15.06 -16.50
C GLU A 159 14.21 13.77 -15.66
N VAL A 160 13.41 12.78 -16.07
CA VAL A 160 13.27 11.48 -15.39
C VAL A 160 14.26 10.44 -15.94
N ALA A 161 14.84 10.69 -17.12
CA ALA A 161 15.73 9.77 -17.82
C ALA A 161 17.23 9.99 -17.52
N ALA A 162 17.58 11.12 -16.90
CA ALA A 162 18.94 11.51 -16.53
C ALA A 162 19.52 10.60 -15.43
#